data_AF-A0A966SVQ8-F1
#
_entry.id   AF-A0A966SVQ8-F1
#
_cell.length_a   1.000
_cell.length_b   1.000
_cell.length_c   1.000
_cell.angle_alpha   90.00
_cell.angle_beta   90.00
_cell.angle_gamma   90.00
#
_symmetry.space_group_name_H-M   'P 1'
#
loop_
_entity.id
_entity.type
_entity.pdbx_description
1 polymer ?
#
loop_
_entity_poly.entity_id
_entity_poly.type
_entity_poly.pdbx_seq_one_letter_code
_entity_poly.pdbx_strand_id
1 'polypeptide(L)' 'MAYEPGTSACRVLIDSKAQLELMLLNLAKLENTESIRQQLVSVYNQLEALHDQRRLERGSDLAPALL' A
#
# COMPACT_ATOMS: atom_id res chain seq x y z
N MET A 1 -4.99 -0.47 28.56
CA MET A 1 -5.77 -0.10 27.36
C MET A 1 -5.05 -0.70 26.16
N ALA A 2 -5.50 -1.85 25.67
CA ALA A 2 -4.85 -2.57 24.58
C ALA A 2 -5.25 -1.94 23.24
N TYR A 3 -4.34 -1.15 22.68
CA TYR A 3 -4.40 -0.62 21.32
C TYR A 3 -4.06 -1.78 20.37
N GLU A 4 -5.05 -2.33 19.66
CA GLU A 4 -4.81 -3.22 18.52
C GLU A 4 -5.25 -2.55 17.21
N PRO A 5 -4.32 -1.95 16.46
CA PRO A 5 -4.63 -1.50 15.11
C PRO A 5 -3.50 -1.78 14.15
N GLY A 6 -3.79 -2.66 13.18
CA GLY A 6 -2.97 -2.89 12.00
C GLY A 6 -1.61 -3.50 12.31
N THR A 7 -1.42 -4.76 11.95
CA THR A 7 -0.08 -5.36 11.93
C THR A 7 0.92 -4.37 11.31
N SER A 8 2.08 -4.18 11.94
CA SER A 8 3.14 -3.26 11.50
C SER A 8 3.36 -3.27 9.99
N ALA A 9 3.20 -4.44 9.37
CA ALA A 9 3.24 -4.67 7.93
C ALA A 9 2.23 -3.83 7.10
N CYS A 10 0.98 -3.65 7.53
CA CYS A 10 0.02 -2.79 6.80
C CYS A 10 0.32 -1.32 6.96
N ARG A 11 0.84 -0.92 8.14
CA ARG A 11 1.31 0.45 8.32
C ARG A 11 2.47 0.76 7.38
N VAL A 12 3.44 -0.16 7.27
CA VAL A 12 4.54 -0.05 6.31
C VAL A 12 4.01 0.10 4.88
N LEU A 13 3.02 -0.70 4.46
CA LEU A 13 2.45 -0.57 3.10
C LEU A 13 1.78 0.79 2.86
N ILE A 14 1.02 1.31 3.84
CA ILE A 14 0.39 2.63 3.76
C ILE A 14 1.46 3.71 3.62
N ASP A 15 2.46 3.69 4.49
CA ASP A 15 3.52 4.70 4.49
C ASP A 15 4.36 4.63 3.20
N SER A 16 4.67 3.43 2.69
CA SER A 16 5.37 3.24 1.41
C SER A 16 4.58 3.77 0.22
N LYS A 17 3.27 3.52 0.14
CA LYS A 17 2.41 4.07 -0.93
C LYS A 17 2.38 5.60 -0.91
N ALA A 18 2.25 6.21 0.26
CA ALA A 18 2.28 7.67 0.40
C ALA A 18 3.63 8.28 -0.03
N GLN A 19 4.75 7.60 0.25
CA GLN A 19 6.06 8.03 -0.24
C GLN A 19 6.18 7.95 -1.77
N LEU A 20 5.63 6.90 -2.39
CA LEU A 20 5.60 6.78 -3.86
C LEU A 20 4.77 7.89 -4.51
N GLU A 21 3.63 8.26 -3.94
CA GLU A 21 2.82 9.40 -4.40
C GLU A 21 3.63 10.71 -4.37
N LEU A 22 4.36 10.96 -3.28
CA LEU A 22 5.24 12.13 -3.18
C LEU A 22 6.37 12.10 -4.22
N MET A 23 7.00 10.95 -4.44
CA MET A 23 8.03 10.78 -5.45
C MET A 23 7.50 11.05 -6.86
N LEU A 24 6.31 10.53 -7.19
CA LEU A 24 5.65 10.76 -8.47
C LEU A 24 5.37 12.25 -8.71
N LEU A 25 4.89 12.97 -7.70
CA LEU A 25 4.67 14.43 -7.77
C LEU A 25 5.97 15.20 -7.99
N ASN A 26 7.08 14.78 -7.38
CA ASN A 26 8.37 15.43 -7.56
C ASN A 26 8.98 15.14 -8.93
N LEU A 27 8.90 13.90 -9.41
CA LEU A 27 9.42 13.52 -10.72
C LEU A 27 8.64 14.14 -11.88
N ALA A 28 7.33 14.40 -11.69
CA ALA A 28 6.52 15.09 -12.69
C ALA A 28 6.98 16.53 -13.00
N LYS A 29 7.84 17.12 -12.15
CA LYS A 29 8.44 18.46 -12.35
C LYS A 29 9.69 18.43 -13.23
N LEU A 30 10.20 17.25 -13.55
CA LEU A 30 11.43 17.05 -14.31
C LEU A 30 11.11 16.48 -15.69
N GLU A 31 11.82 16.95 -16.71
CA GLU A 31 11.76 16.37 -18.05
C GLU A 31 12.40 14.97 -18.07
N ASN A 32 12.00 14.14 -19.04
CA ASN A 32 12.56 12.80 -19.29
C ASN A 32 12.41 11.79 -18.12
N THR A 33 11.42 11.96 -17.23
CA THR A 33 11.15 11.02 -16.12
C THR A 33 9.96 10.08 -16.35
N GLU A 34 9.35 10.11 -17.54
CA GLU A 34 8.10 9.39 -17.84
C GLU A 34 8.22 7.88 -17.56
N SER A 35 9.30 7.24 -18.01
CA SER A 35 9.53 5.81 -17.79
C SER A 35 9.69 5.46 -16.31
N ILE A 36 10.39 6.31 -15.54
CA ILE A 36 10.58 6.16 -14.09
C ILE A 36 9.23 6.26 -13.38
N ARG A 37 8.41 7.26 -13.75
CA ARG A 37 7.07 7.45 -13.19
C ARG A 37 6.17 6.24 -13.47
N GLN A 38 6.20 5.70 -14.68
CA GLN A 38 5.44 4.49 -15.04
C GLN A 38 5.88 3.27 -14.20
N GLN A 39 7.19 3.11 -13.96
CA GLN A 39 7.70 2.06 -13.09
C GLN A 39 7.23 2.24 -11.64
N LEU A 40 7.26 3.46 -11.10
CA LEU A 40 6.79 3.73 -9.74
C LEU A 40 5.27 3.49 -9.58
N VAL A 41 4.47 3.81 -10.60
CA VAL A 41 3.03 3.47 -10.63
C VAL A 41 2.83 1.95 -10.60
N SER A 42 3.63 1.19 -11.35
CA SER A 42 3.58 -0.27 -11.31
C SER A 42 3.90 -0.81 -9.91
N VAL A 43 4.92 -0.27 -9.25
CA VAL A 43 5.28 -0.64 -7.87
C VAL A 43 4.16 -0.27 -6.89
N TYR A 44 3.57 0.92 -7.01
CA TYR A 44 2.43 1.32 -6.18
C TYR A 44 1.27 0.32 -6.28
N ASN A 45 0.89 -0.06 -7.50
CA ASN A 45 -0.20 -1.01 -7.73
C ASN A 45 0.09 -2.39 -7.12
N GLN A 46 1.35 -2.85 -7.17
CA GLN A 46 1.77 -4.09 -6.52
C GLN A 46 1.66 -4.00 -4.98
N LEU A 47 2.01 -2.86 -4.39
CA LEU A 47 1.85 -2.63 -2.94
C LEU A 47 0.38 -2.54 -2.54
N GLU A 48 -0.48 -1.93 -3.36
CA GLU A 48 -1.92 -1.91 -3.11
C GLU A 48 -2.52 -3.31 -3.16
N ALA A 49 -2.18 -4.11 -4.17
CA ALA A 49 -2.64 -5.50 -4.25
C ALA A 49 -2.21 -6.32 -3.02
N LEU A 50 -0.96 -6.16 -2.56
CA LEU A 50 -0.49 -6.82 -1.34
C LEU A 50 -1.21 -6.31 -0.08
N HIS A 51 -1.55 -5.02 -0.04
CA HIS A 51 -2.32 -4.43 1.05
C HIS A 51 -3.74 -4.99 1.11
N ASP A 52 -4.41 -5.08 -0.03
CA ASP A 52 -5.75 -5.63 -0.17
C ASP A 52 -5.79 -7.12 0.19
N GLN A 53 -4.81 -7.91 -0.25
CA GLN A 53 -4.69 -9.32 0.16
C GLN A 53 -4.67 -9.45 1.70
N ARG A 54 -3.85 -8.64 2.38
CA ARG A 54 -3.76 -8.65 3.84
C ARG A 54 -5.05 -8.16 4.53
N ARG A 55 -5.81 -7.28 3.89
CA ARG A 55 -7.13 -6.86 4.39
C ARG A 55 -8.12 -8.01 4.32
N LEU A 56 -8.11 -8.78 3.22
CA LEU A 56 -8.97 -9.96 3.04
C LEU A 56 -8.62 -11.09 4.01
N GLU A 57 -7.33 -11.39 4.20
CA GLU A 57 -6.89 -12.41 5.16
C GLU A 57 -7.40 -12.11 6.58
N ARG A 58 -7.28 -10.86 7.03
CA ARG A 58 -7.83 -10.42 8.33
C ARG A 58 -9.37 -10.44 8.38
N GLY A 59 -10.03 -10.03 7.30
CA GLY A 59 -11.50 -10.09 7.22
C GLY A 59 -12.03 -11.51 7.25
N SER A 60 -11.27 -12.47 6.71
CA SER A 60 -11.58 -13.89 6.72
C SER A 60 -11.35 -14.54 8.10
N ASP A 61 -10.38 -14.07 8.89
CA ASP A 61 -10.12 -14.53 10.27
C ASP A 61 -11.28 -14.22 11.24
N LEU A 62 -12.10 -13.20 10.95
CA LEU A 62 -13.28 -12.84 11.74
C LEU A 62 -14.56 -13.61 11.35
N ALA A 63 -14.52 -14.45 10.31
CA ALA A 63 -15.68 -15.17 9.81
C ALA A 63 -16.05 -16.53 10.47
N PRO A 64 -15.21 -17.24 11.28
CA PRO A 64 -15.57 -18.59 11.73
C PRO A 64 -16.49 -18.63 12.98
N ALA A 65 -17.09 -17.52 13.42
CA ALA A 65 -17.86 -17.45 14.66
C ALA A 65 -19.39 -17.27 14.50
N LEU A 66 -19.95 -17.41 13.29
CA LEU A 66 -21.39 -17.17 13.04
C LEU A 66 -22.13 -18.33 12.33
N LEU A 67 -21.69 -19.57 12.52
CA LEU A 67 -22.48 -20.78 12.22
C LEU A 67 -22.44 -21.74 13.41
#